data_AF-A0A8C1U0F3-F1
#
_entry.id   AF-A0A8C1U0F3-F1
#
_cell.length_a   1.000
_cell.length_b   1.000
_cell.length_c   1.000
_cell.angle_alpha   90.00
_cell.angle_beta   90.00
_cell.angle_gamma   90.00
#
_symmetry.space_group_name_H-M   'P 1'
#
loop_
_entity.id
_entity.type
_entity.pdbx_description
1 polymer ?
#
loop_
_entity_poly.entity_id
_entity_poly.type
_entity_poly.pdbx_seq_one_letter_code
_entity_poly.pdbx_strand_id
1 'polypeptide(L)'
;MNIYSVTLNGPAPWGFRLQGGKDFNMPLTVSRVTPGGKAAQTGVGVGDWLVSISDANAEEMTHVEAQNKIRAATDSLTLTLSRYTHTHTYSSSFISVLEGEALYEELYSKGKHGLRVENMPCFIPNDRSKKRLIEDTEDWQPRTGTTQSRSFRILAQLTGTDFMQDPDDENLKRSREKFLTEIQSPRYARLRDWHHERSARALNIKS
;
A
#
# COMPACT_ATOMS: atom_id res chain seq x y z
N MET A 1 14.01 -10.28 21.36
CA MET A 1 14.76 -9.92 20.13
C MET A 1 16.03 -10.75 20.13
N ASN A 2 16.20 -11.67 19.19
CA ASN A 2 17.44 -12.45 19.09
C ASN A 2 18.39 -11.72 18.16
N ILE A 3 19.47 -11.17 18.72
CA ILE A 3 20.50 -10.49 17.95
C ILE A 3 21.51 -11.53 17.45
N TYR A 4 21.85 -11.47 16.17
CA TYR A 4 22.81 -12.35 15.54
C TYR A 4 23.68 -11.58 14.54
N SER A 5 24.93 -12.01 14.37
CA SER A 5 25.87 -11.39 13.43
C SER A 5 26.14 -12.34 12.28
N VAL A 6 26.25 -11.78 11.07
CA VAL A 6 26.55 -12.51 9.84
C VAL A 6 27.63 -11.80 9.06
N THR A 7 28.50 -12.57 8.42
CA THR A 7 29.52 -12.05 7.49
C THR A 7 29.25 -12.61 6.11
N LEU A 8 29.00 -11.72 5.15
CA LEU A 8 28.79 -12.05 3.75
C LEU A 8 30.12 -11.91 3.03
N ASN A 9 30.60 -12.98 2.39
CA ASN A 9 31.91 -13.01 1.75
C ASN A 9 31.85 -12.71 0.23
N GLY A 10 32.89 -12.07 -0.29
CA GLY A 10 33.08 -11.70 -1.70
C GLY A 10 32.33 -10.44 -2.13
N PRO A 11 32.49 -9.94 -3.36
CA PRO A 11 31.94 -8.67 -3.81
C PRO A 11 30.41 -8.61 -3.91
N ALA A 12 29.86 -7.39 -3.99
CA ALA A 12 28.46 -7.19 -4.35
C ALA A 12 28.10 -7.95 -5.66
N PRO A 13 26.84 -8.41 -5.84
CA PRO A 13 25.65 -8.14 -5.02
C PRO A 13 25.53 -9.00 -3.77
N TRP A 14 25.15 -8.38 -2.67
CA TRP A 14 24.96 -9.03 -1.36
C TRP A 14 23.67 -9.87 -1.25
N GLY A 15 22.71 -9.63 -2.14
CA GLY A 15 21.49 -10.45 -2.24
C GLY A 15 20.39 -10.09 -1.24
N PHE A 16 20.31 -8.85 -0.78
CA PHE A 16 19.18 -8.35 0.01
C PHE A 16 18.83 -6.91 -0.37
N ARG A 17 17.64 -6.47 0.02
CA ARG A 17 17.16 -5.09 -0.10
C ARG A 17 16.83 -4.53 1.27
N LEU A 18 17.10 -3.24 1.44
CA LEU A 18 16.88 -2.48 2.66
C LEU A 18 15.64 -1.58 2.52
N GLN A 19 14.97 -1.29 3.63
CA GLN A 19 13.92 -0.27 3.74
C GLN A 19 14.02 0.43 5.10
N GLY A 20 13.34 1.58 5.23
CA GLY A 20 13.38 2.41 6.45
C GLY A 20 14.66 3.25 6.55
N GLY A 21 14.99 3.73 7.74
CA GLY A 21 16.09 4.67 8.00
C GLY A 21 15.63 5.82 8.89
N LYS A 22 16.59 6.48 9.55
CA LYS A 22 16.34 7.62 10.44
C LYS A 22 15.58 8.76 9.75
N ASP A 23 15.89 9.00 8.48
CA ASP A 23 15.23 9.96 7.58
C ASP A 23 13.75 9.65 7.30
N PHE A 24 13.36 8.38 7.44
CA PHE A 24 11.98 7.91 7.30
C PHE A 24 11.28 7.70 8.64
N ASN A 25 11.95 7.99 9.77
CA ASN A 25 11.46 7.67 11.11
C ASN A 25 11.06 6.18 11.24
N MET A 26 11.79 5.29 10.57
CA MET A 26 11.56 3.84 10.58
C MET A 26 12.89 3.10 10.85
N PRO A 27 12.88 1.95 11.54
CA PRO A 27 14.10 1.16 11.69
C PRO A 27 14.59 0.66 10.32
N LEU A 28 15.90 0.51 10.17
CA LEU A 28 16.48 -0.14 9.00
C LEU A 28 16.12 -1.62 9.03
N THR A 29 15.40 -2.10 8.02
CA THR A 29 14.92 -3.49 7.96
C THR A 29 15.17 -4.12 6.60
N VAL A 30 15.34 -5.45 6.58
CA VAL A 30 15.48 -6.23 5.36
C VAL A 30 14.10 -6.39 4.72
N SER A 31 13.90 -5.80 3.54
CA SER A 31 12.61 -5.83 2.82
C SER A 31 12.49 -7.03 1.88
N ARG A 32 13.61 -7.48 1.30
CA ARG A 32 13.68 -8.66 0.42
C ARG A 32 15.03 -9.33 0.55
N VAL A 33 15.03 -10.65 0.34
CA VAL A 33 16.24 -11.46 0.23
C VAL A 33 16.16 -12.23 -1.08
N THR A 34 17.24 -12.21 -1.86
CA THR A 34 17.33 -12.95 -3.12
C THR A 34 17.52 -14.44 -2.82
N PRO A 35 16.62 -15.33 -3.30
CA PRO A 35 16.77 -16.76 -3.11
C PRO A 35 18.12 -17.27 -3.64
N GLY A 36 18.81 -18.10 -2.85
CA GLY A 36 20.14 -18.61 -3.18
C GLY A 36 21.28 -17.59 -3.13
N GLY A 37 20.99 -16.31 -2.84
CA GLY A 37 22.00 -15.26 -2.69
C GLY A 37 22.78 -15.35 -1.38
N LYS A 38 23.85 -14.55 -1.25
CA LYS A 38 24.73 -14.56 -0.08
C LYS A 38 23.98 -14.32 1.24
N ALA A 39 23.09 -13.33 1.25
CA ALA A 39 22.24 -13.06 2.42
C ALA A 39 21.34 -14.23 2.80
N ALA A 40 20.76 -14.95 1.83
CA ALA A 40 19.95 -16.13 2.10
C ALA A 40 20.79 -17.26 2.71
N GLN A 41 22.01 -17.47 2.20
CA GLN A 41 22.90 -18.53 2.66
C GLN A 41 23.39 -18.31 4.10
N THR A 42 23.53 -17.06 4.54
CA THR A 42 23.88 -16.74 5.94
C THR A 42 22.68 -16.62 6.88
N GLY A 43 21.48 -16.91 6.39
CA GLY A 43 20.26 -16.94 7.20
C GLY A 43 19.65 -15.55 7.49
N VAL A 44 19.99 -14.54 6.69
CA VAL A 44 19.31 -13.23 6.73
C VAL A 44 17.87 -13.41 6.25
N GLY A 45 16.91 -12.98 7.08
CA GLY A 45 15.48 -13.06 6.80
C GLY A 45 14.87 -11.71 6.43
N VAL A 46 13.72 -11.75 5.75
CA VAL A 46 12.87 -10.57 5.57
C VAL A 46 12.26 -10.19 6.91
N GLY A 47 12.25 -8.89 7.22
CA GLY A 47 11.75 -8.35 8.48
C GLY A 47 12.82 -8.23 9.57
N ASP A 48 14.03 -8.72 9.36
CA ASP A 48 15.13 -8.54 10.30
C ASP A 48 15.55 -7.08 10.38
N TRP A 49 15.81 -6.61 11.60
CA TRP A 49 16.24 -5.23 11.87
C TRP A 49 17.74 -5.15 11.81
N LEU A 50 18.28 -4.16 11.11
CA LEU A 50 19.70 -3.88 11.13
C LEU A 50 20.06 -3.09 12.38
N VAL A 51 20.93 -3.69 13.20
CA VAL A 51 21.49 -3.07 14.42
C VAL A 51 22.83 -2.44 14.11
N SER A 52 23.69 -3.08 13.32
CA SER A 52 24.96 -2.50 12.86
C SER A 52 25.34 -2.92 11.46
N ILE A 53 26.05 -2.04 10.74
CA ILE A 53 26.65 -2.30 9.42
C ILE A 53 28.16 -2.13 9.55
N SER A 54 28.88 -3.23 9.33
CA SER A 54 30.31 -3.35 9.60
C SER A 54 30.59 -2.88 11.04
N ASP A 55 31.28 -1.76 11.22
CA ASP A 55 31.70 -1.25 12.53
C ASP A 55 30.83 -0.09 13.04
N ALA A 56 29.71 0.24 12.38
CA ALA A 56 28.87 1.37 12.77
C ALA A 56 27.46 0.95 13.20
N ASN A 57 26.98 1.57 14.28
CA ASN A 57 25.59 1.44 14.74
C ASN A 57 24.64 1.98 13.67
N ALA A 58 23.63 1.18 13.32
CA ALA A 58 22.67 1.46 12.27
C ALA A 58 21.39 2.15 12.80
N GLU A 59 21.18 2.23 14.12
CA GLU A 59 19.97 2.81 14.73
C GLU A 59 19.74 4.27 14.32
N GLU A 60 20.82 5.05 14.26
CA GLU A 60 20.77 6.45 13.87
C GLU A 60 21.18 6.73 12.43
N MET A 61 21.37 5.70 11.62
CA MET A 61 21.76 5.87 10.22
C MET A 61 20.56 6.24 9.36
N THR A 62 20.76 7.18 8.44
CA THR A 62 19.82 7.43 7.34
C THR A 62 19.87 6.27 6.34
N HIS A 63 18.82 6.15 5.54
CA HIS A 63 18.75 5.13 4.49
C HIS A 63 19.95 5.21 3.53
N VAL A 64 20.33 6.43 3.14
CA VAL A 64 21.43 6.69 2.20
C VAL A 64 22.77 6.30 2.81
N GLU A 65 23.03 6.66 4.07
CA GLU A 65 24.27 6.28 4.76
C GLU A 65 24.41 4.76 4.87
N ALA A 66 23.31 4.07 5.18
CA ALA A 66 23.28 2.61 5.25
C ALA A 66 23.61 1.98 3.89
N GLN A 67 23.01 2.47 2.81
CA GLN A 67 23.35 2.02 1.45
C GLN A 67 24.81 2.29 1.09
N ASN A 68 25.34 3.45 1.45
CA ASN A 68 26.72 3.82 1.16
C ASN A 68 27.71 2.89 1.88
N LYS A 69 27.47 2.55 3.15
CA LYS A 69 28.29 1.56 3.87
C LYS A 69 28.22 0.17 3.23
N ILE A 70 27.03 -0.29 2.87
CA ILE A 70 26.83 -1.60 2.22
C ILE A 70 27.53 -1.67 0.86
N ARG A 71 27.53 -0.57 0.09
CA ARG A 71 28.22 -0.48 -1.21
C ARG A 71 29.73 -0.32 -1.10
N ALA A 72 30.21 0.30 -0.02
CA ALA A 72 31.63 0.49 0.24
C ALA A 72 32.33 -0.82 0.63
N ALA A 73 31.59 -1.80 1.17
CA ALA A 73 32.10 -3.13 1.39
C ALA A 73 32.49 -3.80 0.06
N THR A 74 33.74 -4.24 -0.06
CA THR A 74 34.26 -4.95 -1.24
C THR A 74 34.38 -6.44 -0.97
N ASP A 75 35.20 -6.85 -0.01
CA ASP A 75 35.57 -8.26 0.16
C ASP A 75 34.65 -8.99 1.14
N SER A 76 34.12 -8.27 2.12
CA SER A 76 33.17 -8.80 3.07
C SER A 76 32.27 -7.71 3.63
N LEU A 77 31.04 -8.09 3.97
CA LEU A 77 30.06 -7.24 4.63
C LEU A 77 29.59 -7.93 5.91
N THR A 78 29.92 -7.35 7.05
CA THR A 78 29.45 -7.81 8.37
C THR A 78 28.20 -7.04 8.75
N LEU A 79 27.16 -7.75 9.16
CA LEU A 79 25.90 -7.17 9.61
C LEU A 79 25.54 -7.74 10.98
N THR A 80 25.11 -6.89 11.90
CA THR A 80 24.44 -7.33 13.13
C THR A 80 22.97 -7.07 12.97
N LEU A 81 22.17 -8.12 13.04
CA LEU A 81 20.73 -8.06 12.87
C LEU A 81 20.01 -8.50 14.14
N SER A 82 18.83 -7.93 14.37
CA SER A 82 17.89 -8.39 15.38
C SER A 82 16.74 -9.10 14.69
N ARG A 83 16.59 -10.39 14.98
CA ARG A 83 15.48 -11.20 14.47
C ARG A 83 14.20 -10.76 15.15
N TYR A 84 13.33 -10.15 14.37
CA TYR A 84 11.95 -9.95 14.76
C TYR A 84 11.20 -11.25 14.44
N THR A 85 10.95 -12.07 15.45
CA THR A 85 10.08 -13.23 15.30
C THR A 85 8.66 -12.74 15.06
N HIS A 86 8.26 -12.60 13.81
CA HIS A 86 6.83 -12.70 13.50
C HIS A 86 6.43 -14.16 13.72
N THR A 87 6.07 -14.52 14.95
CA THR A 87 5.04 -15.54 15.12
C THR A 87 3.71 -14.90 14.71
N HIS A 88 3.56 -14.63 13.41
CA HIS A 88 2.27 -14.74 12.77
C HIS A 88 2.22 -16.11 12.09
N THR A 89 2.45 -17.15 12.89
CA THR A 89 1.46 -18.21 12.85
C THR A 89 0.14 -17.53 13.22
N TYR A 90 -0.83 -17.56 12.33
CA TYR A 90 -2.21 -17.66 12.79
C TYR A 90 -2.18 -18.63 13.98
N SER A 91 -2.79 -18.26 15.10
CA SER A 91 -3.10 -19.21 16.15
C SER A 91 -3.93 -20.33 15.54
N SER A 92 -3.27 -21.34 14.99
CA SER A 92 -3.76 -22.68 14.80
C SER A 92 -2.82 -23.53 15.62
N SER A 93 -3.13 -23.62 16.90
CA SER A 93 -2.73 -24.72 17.74
C SER A 93 -3.09 -26.03 17.03
N PHE A 94 -2.08 -26.74 16.53
CA PHE A 94 -2.15 -28.18 16.29
C PHE A 94 -0.71 -28.71 16.41
N ILE A 95 -0.29 -29.03 17.62
CA ILE A 95 -0.17 -30.41 18.12
C ILE A 95 0.63 -31.29 17.15
N SER A 96 1.84 -31.61 17.59
CA SER A 96 2.63 -32.73 17.11
C SER A 96 1.88 -34.05 17.35
N VAL A 97 1.43 -34.73 16.30
CA VAL A 97 1.18 -36.18 16.32
C VAL A 97 1.39 -36.72 14.90
N LEU A 98 2.22 -37.77 14.80
CA LEU A 98 2.33 -38.63 13.63
C LEU A 98 1.19 -39.66 13.61
N GLU A 99 0.90 -40.16 12.40
CA GLU A 99 0.07 -41.32 12.05
C GLU A 99 -1.44 -41.12 11.81
N GLY A 100 -1.90 -41.65 10.67
CA GLY A 100 -3.23 -42.25 10.57
C GLY A 100 -4.26 -41.58 9.64
N GLU A 101 -4.26 -42.03 8.38
CA GLU A 101 -5.42 -42.25 7.51
C GLU A 101 -6.25 -41.08 6.92
N ALA A 102 -6.74 -41.39 5.71
CA ALA A 102 -7.41 -40.56 4.74
C ALA A 102 -8.91 -40.37 5.03
N LEU A 103 -9.50 -39.28 4.53
CA LEU A 103 -10.80 -39.35 3.83
C LEU A 103 -11.01 -38.15 2.89
N TYR A 104 -11.50 -38.47 1.70
CA TYR A 104 -11.78 -37.61 0.57
C TYR A 104 -13.28 -37.29 0.51
N GLU A 105 -13.58 -36.13 -0.08
CA GLU A 105 -14.82 -35.79 -0.83
C GLU A 105 -16.03 -35.14 -0.15
N GLU A 106 -16.79 -34.45 -1.03
CA GLU A 106 -18.10 -33.78 -0.88
C GLU A 106 -18.10 -32.36 -0.26
N LEU A 107 -18.39 -31.25 -0.96
CA LEU A 107 -19.13 -31.01 -2.20
C LEU A 107 -18.63 -29.74 -2.91
N TYR A 108 -18.16 -29.89 -4.15
CA TYR A 108 -18.27 -28.82 -5.13
C TYR A 108 -19.74 -28.45 -5.34
N SER A 109 -20.15 -27.23 -5.03
CA SER A 109 -21.03 -26.46 -5.94
C SER A 109 -21.26 -25.00 -5.55
N LYS A 110 -20.99 -24.15 -6.55
CA LYS A 110 -21.74 -22.94 -6.95
C LYS A 110 -21.86 -21.77 -5.95
N GLY A 111 -21.14 -20.70 -6.29
CA GLY A 111 -21.49 -19.32 -5.93
C GLY A 111 -20.56 -18.32 -6.61
N LYS A 112 -20.91 -17.88 -7.83
CA LYS A 112 -20.20 -16.81 -8.55
C LYS A 112 -20.56 -15.44 -7.93
N HIS A 113 -19.58 -14.52 -7.99
CA HIS A 113 -19.64 -13.06 -7.77
C HIS A 113 -19.54 -12.56 -6.32
N GLY A 114 -18.30 -12.24 -5.94
CA GLY A 114 -18.00 -11.37 -4.81
C GLY A 114 -16.50 -11.07 -4.76
N LEU A 115 -16.09 -9.89 -5.25
CA LEU A 115 -14.80 -9.30 -4.88
C LEU A 115 -14.85 -8.97 -3.38
N ARG A 116 -14.66 -9.98 -2.54
CA ARG A 116 -14.38 -9.77 -1.13
C ARG A 116 -12.87 -9.72 -1.01
N VAL A 117 -12.35 -8.51 -0.88
CA VAL A 117 -10.99 -8.25 -0.43
C VAL A 117 -10.90 -8.85 0.97
N GLU A 118 -10.43 -10.09 1.07
CA GLU A 118 -10.10 -10.73 2.33
C GLU A 118 -8.99 -9.88 2.98
N ASN A 119 -9.31 -9.37 4.17
CA ASN A 119 -8.51 -8.47 4.96
C ASN A 119 -7.12 -9.06 5.27
N MET A 120 -6.12 -8.66 4.49
CA MET A 120 -4.73 -8.65 4.94
C MET A 120 -4.62 -7.54 6.01
N PRO A 121 -4.24 -7.81 7.27
CA PRO A 121 -3.96 -6.75 8.22
C PRO A 121 -2.65 -6.07 7.77
N CYS A 122 -2.78 -5.02 6.97
CA CYS A 122 -1.71 -4.06 6.79
C CYS A 122 -1.40 -3.51 8.17
N PHE A 123 -0.23 -3.82 8.73
CA PHE A 123 0.33 -3.02 9.81
C PHE A 123 0.22 -1.56 9.37
N ILE A 124 -0.37 -0.71 10.20
CA ILE A 124 -0.45 0.73 9.97
C ILE A 124 0.65 1.39 10.80
N PRO A 125 1.84 1.66 10.24
CA PRO A 125 2.79 2.58 10.85
C PRO A 125 2.31 4.03 10.80
N ASN A 126 2.72 4.73 11.86
CA ASN A 126 2.47 6.10 12.30
C ASN A 126 2.16 7.18 11.24
N ASP A 127 1.25 8.05 11.65
CA ASP A 127 0.37 8.93 10.88
C ASP A 127 0.96 10.33 10.66
N ARG A 128 2.15 10.40 10.03
CA ARG A 128 2.74 11.68 9.56
C ARG A 128 2.84 11.74 8.05
N SER A 129 3.32 10.65 7.44
CA SER A 129 3.30 10.49 5.98
C SER A 129 1.87 10.41 5.47
N LYS A 130 0.95 9.74 6.21
CA LYS A 130 -0.48 9.77 5.91
C LYS A 130 -1.08 11.16 6.03
N LYS A 131 -0.77 11.96 7.05
CA LYS A 131 -1.29 13.35 7.13
C LYS A 131 -0.81 14.25 5.99
N ARG A 132 0.46 14.18 5.60
CA ARG A 132 0.95 14.88 4.39
C ARG A 132 0.30 14.36 3.10
N LEU A 133 0.07 13.05 3.01
CA LEU A 133 -0.59 12.44 1.85
C LEU A 133 -2.11 12.72 1.83
N ILE A 134 -2.74 12.89 3.00
CA ILE A 134 -4.15 13.26 3.17
C ILE A 134 -4.32 14.73 2.80
N GLU A 135 -3.40 15.60 3.21
CA GLU A 135 -3.33 17.01 2.79
C GLU A 135 -3.12 17.15 1.28
N ASP A 136 -2.27 16.30 0.66
CA ASP A 136 -2.13 16.20 -0.80
C ASP A 136 -3.30 15.48 -1.51
N THR A 137 -4.17 14.77 -0.77
CA THR A 137 -5.36 14.11 -1.35
C THR A 137 -6.66 14.91 -1.19
N GLU A 138 -6.65 16.03 -0.45
CA GLU A 138 -7.78 16.97 -0.45
C GLU A 138 -7.97 17.68 -1.81
N ASP A 139 -7.00 17.57 -2.71
CA ASP A 139 -6.95 18.26 -4.01
C ASP A 139 -7.46 17.44 -5.21
N TRP A 140 -7.82 16.16 -5.04
CA TRP A 140 -8.43 15.37 -6.13
C TRP A 140 -9.92 15.63 -6.27
N GLN A 141 -10.55 16.27 -5.28
CA GLN A 141 -11.95 16.63 -5.36
C GLN A 141 -12.11 17.95 -6.10
N PRO A 142 -12.88 18.01 -7.19
CA PRO A 142 -13.24 19.28 -7.80
C PRO A 142 -13.98 20.12 -6.75
N ARG A 143 -13.36 21.21 -6.27
CA ARG A 143 -14.12 22.18 -5.46
C ARG A 143 -15.19 22.79 -6.35
N THR A 144 -16.41 22.82 -5.82
CA THR A 144 -17.63 23.25 -6.50
C THR A 144 -17.44 24.59 -7.20
N GLY A 145 -17.37 24.56 -8.54
CA GLY A 145 -17.39 25.74 -9.40
C GLY A 145 -16.23 25.88 -10.38
N THR A 146 -15.17 25.07 -10.26
CA THR A 146 -14.03 25.12 -11.22
C THR A 146 -13.48 23.71 -11.47
N THR A 147 -13.36 23.40 -12.75
CA THR A 147 -12.99 22.10 -13.35
C THR A 147 -11.48 21.90 -13.46
N GLN A 148 -10.70 22.95 -13.15
CA GLN A 148 -9.26 22.98 -13.31
C GLN A 148 -8.56 22.49 -12.04
N SER A 149 -7.55 21.63 -12.18
CA SER A 149 -6.79 21.10 -11.04
C SER A 149 -6.06 22.23 -10.30
N ARG A 150 -5.84 22.05 -9.00
CA ARG A 150 -5.09 23.03 -8.19
C ARG A 150 -3.66 23.22 -8.72
N SER A 151 -3.00 22.14 -9.15
CA SER A 151 -1.66 22.20 -9.74
C SER A 151 -1.63 23.08 -10.99
N PHE A 152 -2.64 22.98 -11.85
CA PHE A 152 -2.72 23.82 -13.04
C PHE A 152 -3.03 25.28 -12.69
N ARG A 153 -3.87 25.55 -11.67
CA ARG A 153 -4.09 26.92 -11.17
C ARG A 153 -2.83 27.56 -10.62
N ILE A 154 -2.04 26.81 -9.86
CA ILE A 154 -0.75 27.27 -9.33
C ILE A 154 0.19 27.60 -10.50
N LEU A 155 0.28 26.71 -11.49
CA LEU A 155 1.08 26.96 -12.70
C LEU A 155 0.60 28.22 -13.43
N ALA A 156 -0.71 28.38 -13.61
CA ALA A 156 -1.29 29.54 -14.27
C ALA A 156 -0.96 30.85 -13.55
N GLN A 157 -0.95 30.88 -12.21
CA GLN A 157 -0.51 32.04 -11.44
C GLN A 157 0.99 32.33 -11.62
N LEU A 158 1.82 31.29 -11.64
CA LEU A 158 3.27 31.44 -11.84
C LEU A 158 3.62 31.93 -13.25
N THR A 159 2.84 31.53 -14.26
CA THR A 159 3.02 31.94 -15.66
C THR A 159 2.19 33.16 -16.07
N GLY A 160 1.33 33.68 -15.19
CA GLY A 160 0.46 34.84 -15.46
C GLY A 160 -0.68 34.55 -16.44
N THR A 161 -1.16 33.30 -16.51
CA THR A 161 -2.23 32.83 -17.40
C THR A 161 -3.52 32.50 -16.66
N ASP A 162 -3.68 32.95 -15.42
CA ASP A 162 -4.82 32.70 -14.54
C ASP A 162 -6.13 33.36 -14.99
N PHE A 163 -6.07 34.30 -15.95
CA PHE A 163 -7.23 34.97 -16.55
C PHE A 163 -7.59 34.47 -17.95
N MET A 164 -6.92 33.42 -18.45
CA MET A 164 -7.29 32.82 -19.74
C MET A 164 -8.56 31.98 -19.55
N GLN A 165 -9.67 32.41 -20.17
CA GLN A 165 -10.95 31.71 -20.07
C GLN A 165 -11.01 30.59 -21.12
N ASP A 166 -10.99 29.34 -20.65
CA ASP A 166 -11.05 28.17 -21.53
C ASP A 166 -12.43 28.08 -22.21
N PRO A 167 -12.52 28.05 -23.56
CA PRO A 167 -13.80 28.01 -24.28
C PRO A 167 -14.64 26.76 -23.97
N ASP A 168 -14.02 25.72 -23.39
CA ASP A 168 -14.69 24.48 -22.99
C ASP A 168 -15.46 24.59 -21.65
N ASP A 169 -15.18 25.59 -20.82
CA ASP A 169 -15.84 25.73 -19.51
C ASP A 169 -17.33 26.06 -19.63
N GLU A 170 -17.72 26.89 -20.60
CA GLU A 170 -19.14 27.20 -20.86
C GLU A 170 -19.89 25.99 -21.44
N ASN A 171 -19.25 25.22 -22.31
CA ASN A 171 -19.82 23.98 -22.86
C ASN A 171 -20.02 22.92 -21.76
N LEU A 172 -19.07 22.81 -20.84
CA LEU A 172 -19.15 21.87 -19.73
C LEU A 172 -20.18 22.32 -18.68
N LYS A 173 -20.27 23.62 -18.39
CA LYS A 173 -21.31 24.20 -17.53
C LYS A 173 -22.70 23.93 -18.09
N ARG A 174 -22.88 24.16 -19.39
CA ARG A 174 -24.14 23.86 -20.09
C ARG A 174 -24.47 22.37 -20.10
N SER A 175 -23.46 21.50 -20.23
CA SER A 175 -23.64 20.04 -20.18
C SER A 175 -24.04 19.56 -18.77
N ARG A 176 -23.40 20.12 -17.74
CA ARG A 176 -23.74 19.85 -16.33
C ARG A 176 -25.17 20.31 -15.99
N GLU A 177 -25.56 21.48 -16.46
CA GLU A 177 -26.91 22.01 -16.26
C GLU A 177 -27.98 21.17 -16.97
N LYS A 178 -27.71 20.73 -18.20
CA LYS A 178 -28.57 19.77 -18.94
C LYS A 178 -28.73 18.44 -18.20
N PHE A 179 -27.65 17.91 -17.64
CA PHE A 179 -27.70 16.67 -16.86
C PHE A 179 -28.52 16.81 -15.56
N LEU A 180 -28.33 17.92 -14.83
CA LEU A 180 -29.08 18.19 -13.60
C LEU A 180 -30.59 18.35 -13.87
N THR A 181 -30.94 19.07 -14.92
CA THR A 181 -32.33 19.24 -15.36
C THR A 181 -32.95 17.92 -15.84
N GLU A 182 -32.16 17.03 -16.45
CA GLU A 182 -32.63 15.71 -16.86
C GLU A 182 -32.91 14.77 -15.67
N ILE A 183 -32.10 14.79 -14.62
CA ILE A 183 -32.35 14.02 -13.38
C ILE A 183 -33.61 14.50 -12.66
N GLN A 184 -33.93 15.78 -12.77
CA GLN A 184 -35.15 16.38 -12.22
C GLN A 184 -36.37 16.21 -13.14
N SER A 185 -36.19 15.61 -14.32
CA SER A 185 -37.29 15.47 -15.27
C SER A 185 -38.36 14.47 -14.79
N PRO A 186 -39.65 14.68 -15.15
CA PRO A 186 -40.71 13.72 -14.84
C PRO A 186 -40.47 12.32 -15.42
N ARG A 187 -39.70 12.23 -16.52
CA ARG A 187 -39.29 10.96 -17.14
C ARG A 187 -38.34 10.20 -16.22
N TYR A 188 -37.33 10.87 -15.67
CA TYR A 188 -36.37 10.25 -14.75
C TYR A 188 -37.03 9.86 -13.43
N ALA A 189 -37.95 10.69 -12.91
CA ALA A 189 -38.72 10.38 -11.71
C ALA A 189 -39.52 9.06 -11.87
N ARG A 190 -40.27 8.91 -12.97
CA ARG A 190 -41.01 7.68 -13.26
C ARG A 190 -40.12 6.43 -13.37
N LEU A 191 -38.94 6.57 -13.98
CA LEU A 191 -37.99 5.46 -14.11
C LEU A 191 -37.40 5.06 -12.73
N ARG A 192 -37.06 6.06 -11.91
CA ARG A 192 -36.57 5.86 -10.54
C ARG A 192 -37.62 5.16 -9.68
N ASP A 193 -38.86 5.64 -9.71
CA ASP A 193 -39.96 5.10 -8.92
C ASP A 193 -40.32 3.68 -9.36
N TRP A 194 -40.31 3.40 -10.67
CA TRP A 194 -40.48 2.04 -11.19
C TRP A 194 -39.39 1.08 -10.70
N HIS A 195 -38.12 1.53 -10.68
CA HIS A 195 -37.02 0.73 -10.13
C HIS A 195 -37.18 0.52 -8.62
N HIS A 196 -37.62 1.54 -7.88
CA HIS A 196 -37.90 1.42 -6.45
C HIS A 196 -39.06 0.46 -6.17
N GLU A 197 -40.15 0.51 -6.94
CA GLU A 197 -41.29 -0.41 -6.78
C GLU A 197 -40.93 -1.84 -7.18
N ARG A 198 -40.23 -2.05 -8.31
CA ARG A 198 -39.74 -3.37 -8.70
C ARG A 198 -38.76 -3.95 -7.69
N SER A 199 -37.85 -3.13 -7.16
CA SER A 199 -36.88 -3.55 -6.16
C SER A 199 -37.54 -3.80 -4.80
N ALA A 200 -38.51 -2.97 -4.40
CA ALA A 200 -39.28 -3.17 -3.18
C ALA A 200 -40.13 -4.45 -3.22
N ARG A 201 -40.71 -4.77 -4.39
CA ARG A 201 -41.44 -6.04 -4.61
C ARG A 201 -40.49 -7.24 -4.64
N ALA A 202 -39.33 -7.14 -5.29
CA ALA A 202 -38.35 -8.23 -5.31
C ALA A 202 -37.76 -8.53 -3.92
N LEU A 203 -37.70 -7.53 -3.05
CA LEU A 203 -37.18 -7.66 -1.67
C LEU A 203 -38.29 -7.90 -0.63
N ASN A 204 -39.56 -8.07 -1.02
CA ASN A 204 -40.72 -8.27 -0.13
C ASN A 204 -40.88 -7.20 0.97
N ILE A 205 -40.47 -5.95 0.69
CA ILE A 205 -40.49 -4.86 1.69
C ILE A 205 -41.84 -4.13 1.70
N LYS A 206 -42.65 -4.26 0.64
CA LYS A 206 -44.02 -3.74 0.59
C LYS A 206 -44.95 -4.83 0.06
N SER A 207 -45.92 -5.23 0.87
CA SER A 207 -47.04 -6.12 0.52
C SER A 207 -48.05 -5.40 -0.37
#